data_AF-A0A510I524-F1
#
_entry.id   AF-A0A510I524-F1
#
_cell.length_a   1.000
_cell.length_b   1.000
_cell.length_c   1.000
_cell.angle_alpha   90.00
_cell.angle_beta   90.00
_cell.angle_gamma   90.00
#
_symmetry.space_group_name_H-M   'P 1'
#
loop_
_entity.id
_entity.type
_entity.pdbx_description
1 polymer ?
#
loop_
_entity_poly.entity_id
_entity_poly.type
_entity_poly.pdbx_seq_one_letter_code
_entity_poly.pdbx_strand_id
1 'polypeptide(L)'
;MNANAALYRVVEVAPEGINTDYATAFGVAIQAGNVYEDTDKATPYQLGCFDNGAACDETTFKLAGETRITKILSGEAVDGVSFREEAPFAMDSAFRYIEDFDDIELYCNRELRYSTCESWAYRVWEPWYQERDTLSEQSNALAFVEGKSFDNKYNNVINTLTASLDAIGNQSILNPEGDGSVGDKLITRNQVVAPTKPNYVKFDDKDEKTAYHQSRAWFSNGEYTSGSVSYGQTNDNGNYYNSKAAIWDNDGNTSVVAWPSGSSDERDRLAQGSMRDFIQTTVDGKSIIYGAGFNAYDSSENYIEATIFKGTFGDTNTLKDITWQSLPVAGATSEISSDFVYTNSAVQAINKNKVAVGEAKRYGGAPEGGAAANRLFVVKDINSPSASYLSGGIFFDGIGGKVGGLNNYNEIVGQLDAEDTREVDGKARRKRGFILPYEAQGSVEARRDIFQDRAWYLDDLTNGGDYSAENNQFRIIDATDINDAGVISATATMCPGGYDTFAHNSLCKGGEANAEKVVAVKLIPIASNDATDIVTRTVDQAAAERQGAGLGIFALALLGLFGFRRK
;
A
#
# COMPACT_ATOMS: atom_id res chain seq x y z
N MET A 1 7.57 29.19 28.99
CA MET A 1 8.44 28.69 27.92
C MET A 1 7.78 27.41 27.45
N ASN A 2 6.92 27.49 26.43
CA ASN A 2 6.44 26.27 25.78
C ASN A 2 7.51 25.94 24.75
N ALA A 3 8.26 24.87 25.00
CA ALA A 3 9.14 24.31 23.98
C ALA A 3 8.22 23.58 23.00
N ASN A 4 8.00 24.14 21.80
CA ASN A 4 7.18 23.51 20.76
C ASN A 4 7.68 22.07 20.51
N ALA A 5 6.79 21.08 20.55
CA ALA A 5 7.12 19.66 20.55
C ALA A 5 6.68 18.88 19.30
N ALA A 6 7.37 17.81 18.92
CA ALA A 6 6.88 16.92 17.86
C ALA A 6 5.49 16.36 18.21
N LEU A 7 4.60 16.11 17.24
CA LEU A 7 3.32 15.41 17.49
C LEU A 7 3.51 13.90 17.63
N TYR A 8 4.51 13.35 16.97
CA TYR A 8 4.80 11.92 16.96
C TYR A 8 6.22 11.62 17.42
N ARG A 9 6.34 10.54 18.18
CA ARG A 9 7.60 9.85 18.43
C ARG A 9 7.78 8.73 17.40
N VAL A 10 8.94 8.64 16.78
CA VAL A 10 9.28 7.57 15.84
C VAL A 10 10.03 6.46 16.58
N VAL A 11 9.60 5.21 16.37
CA VAL A 11 10.21 4.03 16.98
C VAL A 11 10.53 3.02 15.88
N GLU A 12 11.81 2.69 15.72
CA GLU A 12 12.26 1.63 14.82
C GLU A 12 11.86 0.25 15.37
N VAL A 13 11.34 -0.61 14.48
CA VAL A 13 10.95 -1.98 14.81
C VAL A 13 11.86 -2.93 14.04
N ALA A 14 12.62 -3.74 14.77
CA ALA A 14 13.54 -4.71 14.17
C ALA A 14 12.77 -5.91 13.56
N PRO A 15 13.26 -6.50 12.46
CA PRO A 15 12.67 -7.70 11.86
C PRO A 15 13.00 -8.97 12.65
N GLU A 16 12.40 -9.10 13.84
CA GLU A 16 12.62 -10.24 14.73
C GLU A 16 12.30 -11.58 14.04
N GLY A 17 13.17 -12.57 14.23
CA GLY A 17 13.02 -13.90 13.63
C GLY A 17 13.53 -14.03 12.19
N ILE A 18 13.94 -12.92 11.55
CA ILE A 18 14.60 -12.94 10.24
C ILE A 18 16.13 -13.06 10.44
N ASN A 19 16.66 -14.26 10.19
CA ASN A 19 18.09 -14.58 10.38
C ASN A 19 18.88 -14.61 9.07
N THR A 20 18.30 -14.13 7.97
CA THR A 20 18.92 -14.04 6.65
C THR A 20 19.27 -12.60 6.32
N ASP A 21 20.24 -12.40 5.42
CA ASP A 21 20.59 -11.06 4.95
C ASP A 21 19.41 -10.41 4.23
N TYR A 22 19.13 -9.15 4.55
CA TYR A 22 18.16 -8.30 3.88
C TYR A 22 18.76 -6.91 3.64
N ALA A 23 18.29 -6.23 2.59
CA ALA A 23 18.73 -4.88 2.24
C ALA A 23 17.83 -3.81 2.85
N THR A 24 16.54 -4.10 3.03
CA THR A 24 15.52 -3.14 3.47
C THR A 24 14.47 -3.82 4.36
N ALA A 25 13.93 -3.07 5.31
CA ALA A 25 12.80 -3.46 6.15
C ALA A 25 11.68 -2.40 6.07
N PHE A 26 10.44 -2.86 5.97
CA PHE A 26 9.25 -2.03 5.77
C PHE A 26 8.25 -2.29 6.90
N GLY A 27 7.68 -1.24 7.47
CA GLY A 27 6.46 -1.36 8.26
C GLY A 27 5.28 -1.45 7.32
N VAL A 28 4.40 -2.44 7.50
CA VAL A 28 3.30 -2.70 6.54
C VAL A 28 1.92 -2.68 7.19
N ALA A 29 1.79 -3.03 8.47
CA ALA A 29 0.51 -3.00 9.18
C ALA A 29 0.69 -2.70 10.67
N ILE A 30 -0.30 -2.06 11.29
CA ILE A 30 -0.34 -1.80 12.73
C ILE A 30 -1.48 -2.60 13.37
N GLN A 31 -1.26 -3.10 14.60
CA GLN A 31 -2.29 -3.79 15.36
C GLN A 31 -3.57 -2.95 15.43
N ALA A 32 -4.66 -3.51 14.91
CA ALA A 32 -5.98 -2.89 14.97
C ALA A 32 -6.43 -2.71 16.43
N GLY A 33 -7.07 -1.59 16.71
CA GLY A 33 -7.64 -1.31 18.02
C GLY A 33 -7.60 0.16 18.41
N ASN A 34 -8.09 0.41 19.61
CA ASN A 34 -8.13 1.73 20.24
C ASN A 34 -7.68 1.62 21.71
N VAL A 35 -7.57 2.77 22.37
CA VAL A 35 -7.33 2.92 23.80
C VAL A 35 -8.61 3.42 24.47
N TYR A 36 -8.86 2.94 25.70
CA TYR A 36 -10.16 3.07 26.36
C TYR A 36 -10.04 3.64 27.76
N GLU A 37 -11.01 4.48 28.13
CA GLU A 37 -11.15 5.08 29.47
C GLU A 37 -11.57 4.04 30.52
N ASP A 38 -12.20 2.96 30.06
CA ASP A 38 -12.83 1.94 30.89
C ASP A 38 -12.23 0.54 30.66
N THR A 39 -12.33 -0.31 31.68
CA THR A 39 -11.81 -1.68 31.64
C THR A 39 -12.55 -2.58 30.65
N ASP A 40 -13.82 -2.28 30.39
CA ASP A 40 -14.70 -3.07 29.52
C ASP A 40 -14.55 -2.69 28.04
N LYS A 41 -13.69 -1.70 27.73
CA LYS A 41 -13.41 -1.21 26.38
C LYS A 41 -14.67 -0.73 25.62
N ALA A 42 -15.60 -0.10 26.34
CA ALA A 42 -16.80 0.46 25.72
C ALA A 42 -16.61 1.93 25.32
N THR A 43 -15.74 2.67 26.02
CA THR A 43 -15.56 4.11 25.85
C THR A 43 -14.13 4.42 25.41
N PRO A 44 -13.87 4.58 24.10
CA PRO A 44 -12.54 4.95 23.64
C PRO A 44 -12.20 6.38 24.02
N TYR A 45 -10.92 6.66 24.34
CA TYR A 45 -10.45 8.03 24.47
C TYR A 45 -10.70 8.77 23.14
N GLN A 46 -11.36 9.92 23.20
CA GLN A 46 -11.72 10.69 22.01
C GLN A 46 -10.50 11.03 21.14
N LEU A 47 -9.38 11.36 21.76
CA LEU A 47 -8.12 11.71 21.10
C LEU A 47 -7.19 10.50 20.89
N GLY A 48 -7.62 9.28 21.23
CA GLY A 48 -6.75 8.10 21.22
C GLY A 48 -5.47 8.33 22.02
N CYS A 49 -4.32 7.99 21.44
CA CYS A 49 -3.01 8.14 22.09
C CYS A 49 -2.55 9.60 22.28
N PHE A 50 -3.21 10.58 21.68
CA PHE A 50 -2.96 12.00 22.00
C PHE A 50 -3.54 12.37 23.37
N ASP A 51 -4.47 11.60 23.91
CA ASP A 51 -5.00 11.84 25.26
C ASP A 51 -3.96 11.46 26.33
N ASN A 52 -3.77 12.33 27.32
CA ASN A 52 -2.84 12.08 28.42
C ASN A 52 -3.25 10.87 29.29
N GLY A 53 -4.55 10.61 29.42
CA GLY A 53 -5.08 9.45 30.14
C GLY A 53 -4.82 8.11 29.42
N ALA A 54 -4.63 8.14 28.11
CA ALA A 54 -4.40 6.92 27.32
C ALA A 54 -3.04 6.26 27.59
N ALA A 55 -2.05 7.05 28.00
CA ALA A 55 -0.71 6.59 28.38
C ALA A 55 -0.05 5.62 27.36
N CYS A 56 -0.19 5.91 26.06
CA CYS A 56 0.39 5.06 25.02
C CYS A 56 1.92 5.08 25.02
N ASP A 57 2.50 3.91 24.77
CA ASP A 57 3.93 3.67 24.66
C ASP A 57 4.27 2.64 23.55
N GLU A 58 5.54 2.28 23.44
CA GLU A 58 6.05 1.32 22.45
C GLU A 58 5.46 -0.09 22.59
N THR A 59 4.88 -0.41 23.73
CA THR A 59 4.29 -1.73 24.00
C THR A 59 2.81 -1.79 23.69
N THR A 60 2.15 -0.64 23.52
CA THR A 60 0.69 -0.52 23.42
C THR A 60 0.14 -1.15 22.14
N PHE A 61 0.78 -0.89 20.99
CA PHE A 61 0.40 -1.47 19.70
C PHE A 61 1.63 -2.05 18.99
N LYS A 62 1.45 -3.22 18.38
CA LYS A 62 2.50 -3.96 17.67
C LYS A 62 2.42 -3.76 16.16
N LEU A 63 3.59 -3.70 15.54
CA LEU A 63 3.72 -3.55 14.09
C LEU A 63 4.00 -4.91 13.43
N ALA A 64 3.47 -5.10 12.24
CA ALA A 64 3.94 -6.10 11.29
C ALA A 64 4.78 -5.44 10.21
N GLY A 65 5.82 -6.13 9.81
CA GLY A 65 6.73 -5.64 8.79
C GLY A 65 7.20 -6.74 7.87
N GLU A 66 7.96 -6.32 6.86
CA GLU A 66 8.53 -7.20 5.86
C GLU A 66 9.94 -6.77 5.51
N THR A 67 10.79 -7.72 5.12
CA THR A 67 12.11 -7.45 4.58
C THR A 67 12.15 -7.69 3.08
N ARG A 68 13.06 -7.00 2.38
CA ARG A 68 13.46 -7.33 1.01
C ARG A 68 14.97 -7.49 0.89
N ILE A 69 15.42 -8.39 0.01
CA ILE A 69 16.84 -8.53 -0.34
C ILE A 69 17.32 -7.42 -1.29
N THR A 70 16.40 -6.65 -1.84
CA THR A 70 16.64 -5.54 -2.76
C THR A 70 16.53 -4.17 -2.06
N LYS A 71 17.21 -3.17 -2.62
CA LYS A 71 17.05 -1.76 -2.20
C LYS A 71 15.76 -1.20 -2.79
N ILE A 72 15.19 -0.20 -2.10
CA ILE A 72 14.00 0.52 -2.61
C ILE A 72 14.22 1.08 -4.01
N LEU A 73 13.12 1.17 -4.75
CA LEU A 73 13.03 1.81 -6.06
C LEU A 73 11.86 2.78 -6.03
N SER A 74 12.10 4.05 -6.38
CA SER A 74 11.06 5.08 -6.43
C SER A 74 10.25 5.26 -5.13
N GLY A 75 10.84 4.93 -3.97
CA GLY A 75 10.19 5.04 -2.66
C GLY A 75 9.38 3.80 -2.24
N GLU A 76 9.47 2.70 -2.98
CA GLU A 76 8.71 1.47 -2.76
C GLU A 76 9.60 0.23 -2.65
N ALA A 77 9.04 -0.84 -2.08
CA ALA A 77 9.63 -2.17 -2.07
C ALA A 77 9.69 -2.75 -3.50
N VAL A 78 10.65 -3.64 -3.77
CA VAL A 78 10.85 -4.22 -5.10
C VAL A 78 10.59 -5.73 -5.05
N ASP A 79 9.41 -6.11 -5.51
CA ASP A 79 8.95 -7.52 -5.59
C ASP A 79 9.27 -8.15 -6.95
N GLY A 80 9.64 -7.34 -7.94
CA GLY A 80 9.51 -7.71 -9.35
C GLY A 80 8.06 -7.62 -9.77
N VAL A 81 7.36 -8.75 -9.82
CA VAL A 81 5.89 -8.76 -9.91
C VAL A 81 5.32 -8.69 -8.50
N SER A 82 4.43 -7.76 -8.21
CA SER A 82 3.83 -7.60 -6.87
C SER A 82 3.28 -8.92 -6.32
N PHE A 83 3.54 -9.22 -5.05
CA PHE A 83 2.89 -10.34 -4.36
C PHE A 83 1.45 -10.01 -3.94
N ARG A 84 1.08 -8.72 -3.90
CA ARG A 84 -0.24 -8.27 -3.43
C ARG A 84 -1.25 -8.15 -4.56
N GLU A 85 -0.82 -7.67 -5.72
CA GLU A 85 -1.73 -7.39 -6.84
C GLU A 85 -2.15 -8.67 -7.60
N GLU A 86 -3.39 -8.67 -8.10
CA GLU A 86 -3.93 -9.74 -8.95
C GLU A 86 -3.43 -9.70 -10.38
N ALA A 87 -3.01 -8.52 -10.85
CA ALA A 87 -2.40 -8.33 -12.16
C ALA A 87 -1.04 -7.61 -12.01
N PRO A 88 -0.06 -7.86 -12.88
CA PRO A 88 1.18 -7.11 -12.88
C PRO A 88 0.92 -5.62 -12.97
N PHE A 89 1.68 -4.86 -12.16
CA PHE A 89 1.56 -3.41 -12.06
C PHE A 89 0.13 -2.91 -11.76
N ALA A 90 -0.71 -3.77 -11.16
CA ALA A 90 -2.14 -3.54 -10.88
C ALA A 90 -3.01 -3.20 -12.11
N MET A 91 -2.49 -3.36 -13.33
CA MET A 91 -3.18 -2.95 -14.55
C MET A 91 -3.13 -3.97 -15.68
N ASP A 92 -2.09 -4.80 -15.73
CA ASP A 92 -1.81 -5.65 -16.88
C ASP A 92 -2.60 -6.96 -16.79
N SER A 93 -3.92 -6.87 -16.97
CA SER A 93 -4.80 -8.04 -17.04
C SER A 93 -4.52 -8.94 -18.26
N ALA A 94 -3.66 -8.51 -19.19
CA ALA A 94 -3.19 -9.32 -20.30
C ALA A 94 -1.92 -10.13 -19.97
N PHE A 95 -1.22 -9.80 -18.88
CA PHE A 95 0.05 -10.41 -18.46
C PHE A 95 1.13 -10.34 -19.55
N ARG A 96 1.20 -9.21 -20.24
CA ARG A 96 2.15 -8.99 -21.33
C ARG A 96 3.48 -8.40 -20.86
N TYR A 97 3.47 -7.58 -19.82
CA TYR A 97 4.63 -6.77 -19.43
C TYR A 97 5.66 -7.50 -18.56
N ILE A 98 5.50 -8.81 -18.38
CA ILE A 98 6.31 -9.57 -17.42
C ILE A 98 7.08 -10.72 -18.04
N GLU A 99 6.98 -10.93 -19.36
CA GLU A 99 7.56 -12.11 -20.03
C GLU A 99 9.08 -12.02 -20.15
N ASP A 100 9.64 -10.84 -20.38
CA ASP A 100 11.08 -10.62 -20.31
C ASP A 100 11.47 -9.22 -19.78
N PHE A 101 12.77 -8.95 -19.75
CA PHE A 101 13.31 -7.66 -19.33
C PHE A 101 12.79 -6.50 -20.20
N ASP A 102 12.71 -6.70 -21.51
CA ASP A 102 12.31 -5.66 -22.46
C ASP A 102 10.82 -5.31 -22.26
N ASP A 103 9.99 -6.28 -21.88
CA ASP A 103 8.59 -6.06 -21.54
C ASP A 103 8.41 -5.24 -20.26
N ILE A 104 9.21 -5.48 -19.21
CA ILE A 104 9.21 -4.64 -18.00
C ILE A 104 9.70 -3.22 -18.34
N GLU A 105 10.73 -3.10 -19.17
CA GLU A 105 11.20 -1.80 -19.64
C GLU A 105 10.13 -1.08 -20.46
N LEU A 106 9.37 -1.81 -21.29
CA LEU A 106 8.28 -1.28 -22.08
C LEU A 106 7.16 -0.74 -21.20
N TYR A 107 6.80 -1.42 -20.11
CA TYR A 107 5.86 -0.91 -19.12
C TYR A 107 6.33 0.44 -18.59
N CYS A 108 7.60 0.54 -18.15
CA CYS A 108 8.14 1.81 -17.68
C CYS A 108 8.06 2.89 -18.76
N ASN A 109 8.49 2.60 -19.98
CA ASN A 109 8.49 3.57 -21.08
C ASN A 109 7.08 4.06 -21.44
N ARG A 110 6.06 3.20 -21.34
CA ARG A 110 4.68 3.52 -21.72
C ARG A 110 3.89 4.15 -20.59
N GLU A 111 3.98 3.59 -19.38
CA GLU A 111 3.05 3.88 -18.27
C GLU A 111 3.65 4.73 -17.15
N LEU A 112 4.98 4.74 -17.01
CA LEU A 112 5.69 5.61 -16.05
C LEU A 112 6.34 6.80 -16.77
N ARG A 113 6.84 6.56 -17.98
CA ARG A 113 7.50 7.51 -18.88
C ARG A 113 8.78 8.13 -18.32
N TYR A 114 9.50 7.41 -17.47
CA TYR A 114 10.78 7.87 -16.95
C TYR A 114 11.86 7.85 -18.05
N SER A 115 12.86 8.74 -17.96
CA SER A 115 14.06 8.64 -18.80
C SER A 115 15.07 7.60 -18.30
N THR A 116 14.82 7.02 -17.12
CA THR A 116 15.69 6.03 -16.47
C THR A 116 15.16 4.60 -16.57
N CYS A 117 14.31 4.30 -17.56
CA CYS A 117 13.56 3.05 -17.64
C CYS A 117 14.42 1.79 -17.71
N GLU A 118 15.54 1.77 -18.43
CA GLU A 118 16.48 0.63 -18.43
C GLU A 118 16.95 0.28 -17.00
N SER A 119 17.37 1.29 -16.23
CA SER A 119 17.85 1.10 -14.86
C SER A 119 16.73 0.76 -13.87
N TRP A 120 15.52 1.28 -14.11
CA TRP A 120 14.34 0.94 -13.33
C TRP A 120 13.94 -0.52 -13.59
N ALA A 121 13.87 -0.92 -14.86
CA ALA A 121 13.50 -2.25 -15.30
C ALA A 121 14.49 -3.29 -14.77
N TYR A 122 15.79 -2.99 -14.77
CA TYR A 122 16.79 -3.88 -14.18
C TYR A 122 16.52 -4.23 -12.72
N ARG A 123 16.13 -3.25 -11.91
CA ARG A 123 15.84 -3.50 -10.49
C ARG A 123 14.56 -4.30 -10.28
N VAL A 124 13.55 -4.10 -11.13
CA VAL A 124 12.30 -4.87 -11.08
C VAL A 124 12.52 -6.29 -11.61
N TRP A 125 13.26 -6.42 -12.70
CA TRP A 125 13.54 -7.70 -13.36
C TRP A 125 14.36 -8.65 -12.49
N GLU A 126 15.35 -8.16 -11.74
CA GLU A 126 16.24 -9.03 -10.95
C GLU A 126 15.49 -10.01 -10.02
N PRO A 127 14.65 -9.57 -9.06
CA PRO A 127 13.93 -10.50 -8.20
C PRO A 127 12.92 -11.36 -8.98
N TRP A 128 12.29 -10.81 -10.03
CA TRP A 128 11.37 -11.57 -10.87
C TRP A 128 12.05 -12.71 -11.62
N TYR A 129 13.24 -12.46 -12.18
CA TYR A 129 14.06 -13.45 -12.84
C TYR A 129 14.48 -14.56 -11.89
N GLN A 130 14.90 -14.23 -10.67
CA GLN A 130 15.23 -15.25 -9.65
C GLN A 130 14.02 -16.13 -9.32
N GLU A 131 12.84 -15.53 -9.16
CA GLU A 131 11.61 -16.25 -8.85
C GLU A 131 11.14 -17.10 -10.04
N ARG A 132 11.13 -16.56 -11.25
CA ARG A 132 10.49 -17.18 -12.40
C ARG A 132 11.41 -18.06 -13.24
N ASP A 133 12.67 -17.70 -13.40
CA ASP A 133 13.55 -18.31 -14.42
C ASP A 133 14.71 -19.13 -13.84
N THR A 134 14.80 -19.21 -12.51
CA THR A 134 15.86 -19.95 -11.82
C THR A 134 15.31 -20.93 -10.79
N LEU A 135 16.14 -21.87 -10.35
CA LEU A 135 15.83 -22.76 -9.22
C LEU A 135 16.20 -22.14 -7.85
N SER A 136 16.39 -20.81 -7.78
CA SER A 136 16.65 -20.15 -6.51
C SER A 136 15.49 -20.35 -5.54
N GLU A 137 15.82 -20.78 -4.33
CA GLU A 137 14.93 -20.89 -3.16
C GLU A 137 15.15 -19.73 -2.17
N GLN A 138 15.94 -18.71 -2.57
CA GLN A 138 16.12 -17.52 -1.74
C GLN A 138 14.87 -16.65 -1.81
N SER A 139 14.21 -16.48 -0.65
CA SER A 139 13.08 -15.55 -0.52
C SER A 139 13.50 -14.11 -0.79
N ASN A 140 12.73 -13.41 -1.62
CA ASN A 140 12.81 -11.96 -1.75
C ASN A 140 12.06 -11.27 -0.59
N ALA A 141 10.92 -11.82 -0.16
CA ALA A 141 10.02 -11.20 0.81
C ALA A 141 9.82 -12.07 2.05
N LEU A 142 10.30 -11.63 3.22
CA LEU A 142 10.04 -12.31 4.50
C LEU A 142 9.27 -11.37 5.42
N ALA A 143 8.25 -11.90 6.08
CA ALA A 143 7.38 -11.16 7.00
C ALA A 143 7.72 -11.43 8.47
N PHE A 144 7.44 -10.45 9.32
CA PHE A 144 7.59 -10.54 10.77
C PHE A 144 6.47 -9.78 11.49
N VAL A 145 6.20 -10.15 12.74
CA VAL A 145 5.23 -9.48 13.61
C VAL A 145 5.92 -9.21 14.95
N GLU A 146 5.93 -7.96 15.40
CA GLU A 146 6.59 -7.56 16.65
C GLU A 146 6.06 -8.39 17.83
N GLY A 147 6.93 -9.14 18.51
CA GLY A 147 6.57 -9.97 19.65
C GLY A 147 5.78 -11.25 19.33
N LYS A 148 5.65 -11.66 18.05
CA LYS A 148 4.99 -12.90 17.64
C LYS A 148 5.77 -13.58 16.51
N SER A 149 5.99 -14.90 16.63
CA SER A 149 6.63 -15.68 15.56
C SER A 149 5.78 -15.70 14.30
N PHE A 150 6.43 -15.59 13.13
CA PHE A 150 5.80 -15.75 11.82
C PHE A 150 6.46 -16.89 11.04
N ASP A 151 5.66 -17.79 10.48
CA ASP A 151 6.11 -18.98 9.74
C ASP A 151 6.19 -18.66 8.24
N ASN A 152 7.34 -18.15 7.80
CA ASN A 152 7.60 -17.82 6.40
C ASN A 152 7.77 -19.10 5.56
N LYS A 153 6.94 -19.30 4.51
CA LYS A 153 7.08 -20.45 3.60
C LYS A 153 8.01 -20.22 2.42
N TYR A 154 7.89 -19.08 1.75
CA TYR A 154 8.84 -18.62 0.74
C TYR A 154 8.83 -17.10 0.69
N ASN A 155 8.03 -16.49 -0.20
CA ASN A 155 7.76 -15.05 -0.21
C ASN A 155 6.47 -14.77 0.55
N ASN A 156 6.45 -13.77 1.43
CA ASN A 156 5.32 -13.50 2.33
C ASN A 156 5.04 -12.00 2.37
N VAL A 157 3.76 -11.65 2.35
CA VAL A 157 3.28 -10.29 2.54
C VAL A 157 2.12 -10.23 3.53
N ILE A 158 2.07 -9.18 4.34
CA ILE A 158 1.03 -8.88 5.33
C ILE A 158 0.32 -7.60 4.89
N ASN A 159 -0.99 -7.67 4.68
CA ASN A 159 -1.86 -6.55 4.33
C ASN A 159 -2.39 -5.85 5.59
N THR A 160 -2.84 -6.59 6.59
CA THR A 160 -3.38 -6.02 7.85
C THR A 160 -3.06 -6.89 9.06
N LEU A 161 -3.17 -6.30 10.26
CA LEU A 161 -3.07 -6.99 11.55
C LEU A 161 -4.38 -6.88 12.33
N THR A 162 -4.88 -8.01 12.82
CA THR A 162 -6.03 -8.01 13.73
C THR A 162 -5.65 -7.50 15.12
N ALA A 163 -6.65 -7.20 15.95
CA ALA A 163 -6.45 -6.85 17.36
C ALA A 163 -5.73 -7.96 18.16
N SER A 164 -5.82 -9.22 17.70
CA SER A 164 -5.16 -10.40 18.29
C SER A 164 -3.78 -10.68 17.68
N LEU A 165 -3.24 -9.75 16.88
CA LEU A 165 -1.95 -9.89 16.17
C LEU A 165 -1.94 -11.01 15.14
N ASP A 166 -3.09 -11.40 14.61
CA ASP A 166 -3.12 -12.32 13.46
C ASP A 166 -2.83 -11.53 12.19
N ALA A 167 -1.85 -12.01 11.44
CA ALA A 167 -1.49 -11.44 10.15
C ALA A 167 -2.48 -11.89 9.07
N ILE A 168 -2.97 -10.93 8.31
CA ILE A 168 -3.82 -11.15 7.15
C ILE A 168 -3.03 -10.75 5.90
N GLY A 169 -2.86 -11.68 4.97
CA GLY A 169 -2.02 -11.48 3.80
C GLY A 169 -1.95 -12.72 2.92
N ASN A 170 -0.80 -12.94 2.29
CA ASN A 170 -0.56 -14.09 1.44
C ASN A 170 0.92 -14.48 1.37
N GLN A 171 1.15 -15.70 0.89
CA GLN A 171 2.48 -16.26 0.74
C GLN A 171 2.61 -17.13 -0.51
N SER A 172 3.80 -17.17 -1.08
CA SER A 172 4.20 -18.16 -2.08
C SER A 172 4.64 -19.45 -1.39
N ILE A 173 4.51 -20.58 -2.08
CA ILE A 173 4.83 -21.90 -1.55
C ILE A 173 5.68 -22.67 -2.56
N LEU A 174 6.89 -23.07 -2.14
CA LEU A 174 7.77 -23.96 -2.90
C LEU A 174 7.13 -25.36 -3.04
N ASN A 175 7.43 -26.04 -4.14
CA ASN A 175 7.03 -27.42 -4.37
C ASN A 175 8.18 -28.38 -3.99
N PRO A 176 8.19 -28.96 -2.78
CA PRO A 176 9.25 -29.89 -2.38
C PRO A 176 9.18 -31.24 -3.13
N GLU A 177 8.04 -31.53 -3.77
CA GLU A 177 7.81 -32.75 -4.56
C GLU A 177 7.95 -32.49 -6.07
N GLY A 178 8.39 -31.28 -6.46
CA GLY A 178 8.51 -30.90 -7.86
C GLY A 178 9.58 -31.70 -8.61
N ASP A 179 9.48 -31.73 -9.94
CA ASP A 179 10.40 -32.47 -10.83
C ASP A 179 11.80 -31.84 -10.96
N GLY A 180 12.06 -30.74 -10.24
CA GLY A 180 13.30 -29.97 -10.29
C GLY A 180 13.39 -29.02 -11.50
N SER A 181 12.30 -28.85 -12.25
CA SER A 181 12.19 -27.83 -13.29
C SER A 181 11.72 -26.49 -12.71
N VAL A 182 12.05 -25.42 -13.43
CA VAL A 182 11.64 -24.05 -13.08
C VAL A 182 10.12 -23.90 -13.05
N GLY A 183 9.41 -24.52 -14.01
CA GLY A 183 7.94 -24.45 -14.11
C GLY A 183 7.21 -25.18 -12.98
N ASP A 184 7.86 -26.13 -12.31
CA ASP A 184 7.29 -26.90 -11.20
C ASP A 184 7.85 -26.47 -9.83
N LYS A 185 8.60 -25.35 -9.76
CA LYS A 185 9.23 -24.86 -8.53
C LYS A 185 8.22 -24.44 -7.46
N LEU A 186 7.08 -23.88 -7.85
CA LEU A 186 6.07 -23.34 -6.94
C LEU A 186 4.77 -24.14 -7.01
N ILE A 187 4.21 -24.48 -5.84
CA ILE A 187 2.83 -24.96 -5.74
C ILE A 187 1.87 -23.83 -6.10
N THR A 188 2.16 -22.63 -5.57
CA THR A 188 1.41 -21.42 -5.87
C THR A 188 2.23 -20.20 -5.52
N ARG A 189 2.06 -19.12 -6.28
CA ARG A 189 2.65 -17.82 -5.98
C ARG A 189 1.91 -17.12 -4.84
N ASN A 190 0.62 -17.40 -4.64
CA ASN A 190 -0.21 -16.71 -3.65
C ASN A 190 -1.23 -17.66 -3.01
N GLN A 191 -1.01 -17.94 -1.72
CA GLN A 191 -1.96 -18.60 -0.83
C GLN A 191 -2.26 -17.68 0.36
N VAL A 192 -3.52 -17.60 0.77
CA VAL A 192 -3.96 -16.86 1.97
C VAL A 192 -3.13 -17.23 3.20
N VAL A 193 -2.68 -16.19 3.91
CA VAL A 193 -2.25 -16.22 5.31
C VAL A 193 -3.29 -15.46 6.11
N ALA A 194 -4.10 -16.19 6.88
CA ALA A 194 -5.13 -15.68 7.77
C ALA A 194 -5.55 -16.81 8.74
N PRO A 195 -6.24 -16.52 9.85
CA PRO A 195 -6.76 -17.55 10.75
C PRO A 195 -7.60 -18.61 10.04
N THR A 196 -8.41 -18.19 9.05
CA THR A 196 -9.24 -19.07 8.23
C THR A 196 -8.95 -18.87 6.75
N LYS A 197 -8.88 -19.98 6.00
CA LYS A 197 -8.69 -20.00 4.54
C LYS A 197 -10.04 -20.16 3.82
N PRO A 198 -10.21 -19.59 2.62
CA PRO A 198 -11.45 -19.75 1.86
C PRO A 198 -11.64 -21.18 1.36
N ASN A 199 -12.84 -21.73 1.50
CA ASN A 199 -13.25 -22.98 0.85
C ASN A 199 -13.43 -22.75 -0.65
N TYR A 200 -13.11 -23.77 -1.44
CA TYR A 200 -13.20 -23.70 -2.89
C TYR A 200 -14.65 -23.54 -3.37
N VAL A 201 -14.89 -22.47 -4.11
CA VAL A 201 -16.12 -22.24 -4.87
C VAL A 201 -15.81 -22.47 -6.34
N LYS A 202 -16.52 -23.42 -6.96
CA LYS A 202 -16.37 -23.74 -8.38
C LYS A 202 -16.53 -22.50 -9.25
N PHE A 203 -15.71 -22.39 -10.30
CA PHE A 203 -15.83 -21.33 -11.28
C PHE A 203 -17.17 -21.40 -12.03
N ASP A 204 -17.53 -22.61 -12.47
CA ASP A 204 -18.78 -22.98 -13.10
C ASP A 204 -19.12 -24.45 -12.80
N ASP A 205 -20.28 -24.94 -13.26
CA ASP A 205 -20.74 -26.30 -12.98
C ASP A 205 -19.83 -27.41 -13.52
N LYS A 206 -19.00 -27.11 -14.53
CA LYS A 206 -18.07 -28.04 -15.18
C LYS A 206 -16.68 -28.02 -14.55
N ASP A 207 -16.43 -27.12 -13.61
CA ASP A 207 -15.15 -27.05 -12.91
C ASP A 207 -14.96 -28.26 -11.98
N GLU A 208 -13.97 -29.08 -12.29
CA GLU A 208 -13.60 -30.29 -11.56
C GLU A 208 -12.48 -30.06 -10.54
N LYS A 209 -11.92 -28.85 -10.48
CA LYS A 209 -10.88 -28.52 -9.50
C LYS A 209 -11.45 -28.50 -8.08
N THR A 210 -10.55 -28.62 -7.11
CA THR A 210 -10.87 -28.64 -5.67
C THR A 210 -10.12 -27.57 -4.88
N ALA A 211 -9.32 -26.76 -5.56
CA ALA A 211 -8.52 -25.69 -4.96
C ALA A 211 -8.35 -24.53 -5.95
N TYR A 212 -8.22 -23.33 -5.40
CA TYR A 212 -7.94 -22.12 -6.17
C TYR A 212 -6.54 -22.17 -6.78
N HIS A 213 -6.38 -21.53 -7.94
CA HIS A 213 -5.05 -21.33 -8.53
C HIS A 213 -4.19 -20.42 -7.64
N GLN A 214 -4.80 -19.32 -7.17
CA GLN A 214 -4.22 -18.39 -6.22
C GLN A 214 -5.32 -17.85 -5.29
N SER A 215 -4.92 -17.37 -4.12
CA SER A 215 -5.83 -16.71 -3.17
C SER A 215 -5.08 -15.67 -2.34
N ARG A 216 -5.74 -14.56 -2.05
CA ARG A 216 -5.18 -13.42 -1.31
C ARG A 216 -6.18 -12.95 -0.26
N ALA A 217 -5.69 -12.55 0.90
CA ALA A 217 -6.50 -11.97 1.97
C ALA A 217 -6.00 -10.57 2.30
N TRP A 218 -6.93 -9.62 2.46
CA TRP A 218 -6.61 -8.22 2.66
C TRP A 218 -6.97 -7.72 4.06
N PHE A 219 -8.22 -7.94 4.48
CA PHE A 219 -8.72 -7.44 5.77
C PHE A 219 -9.58 -8.49 6.48
N SER A 220 -9.55 -8.49 7.81
CA SER A 220 -10.45 -9.27 8.64
C SER A 220 -10.94 -8.47 9.84
N ASN A 221 -12.24 -8.52 10.09
CA ASN A 221 -12.85 -8.01 11.32
C ASN A 221 -12.97 -9.08 12.42
N GLY A 222 -12.45 -10.29 12.19
CA GLY A 222 -12.56 -11.45 13.08
C GLY A 222 -13.80 -12.33 12.88
N GLU A 223 -14.78 -11.89 12.10
CA GLU A 223 -15.95 -12.69 11.68
C GLU A 223 -15.83 -13.11 10.22
N TYR A 224 -15.43 -12.15 9.37
CA TYR A 224 -15.20 -12.35 7.96
C TYR A 224 -13.79 -11.90 7.57
N THR A 225 -13.30 -12.44 6.46
CA THR A 225 -12.06 -12.01 5.82
C THR A 225 -12.33 -11.72 4.34
N SER A 226 -11.89 -10.57 3.85
CA SER A 226 -12.01 -10.18 2.45
C SER A 226 -10.73 -10.50 1.66
N GLY A 227 -10.90 -10.67 0.36
CA GLY A 227 -9.79 -10.67 -0.57
C GLY A 227 -10.17 -11.08 -1.98
N SER A 228 -9.38 -11.96 -2.57
CA SER A 228 -9.60 -12.48 -3.91
C SER A 228 -9.27 -13.96 -4.02
N VAL A 229 -9.98 -14.62 -4.92
CA VAL A 229 -9.72 -16.01 -5.31
C VAL A 229 -9.58 -16.10 -6.82
N SER A 230 -8.63 -16.91 -7.28
CA SER A 230 -8.25 -16.96 -8.68
C SER A 230 -8.45 -18.34 -9.30
N TYR A 231 -8.82 -18.35 -10.57
CA TYR A 231 -9.03 -19.55 -11.36
C TYR A 231 -8.07 -19.53 -12.55
N GLY A 232 -7.31 -20.60 -12.73
CA GLY A 232 -6.35 -20.69 -13.84
C GLY A 232 -7.05 -20.57 -15.18
N GLN A 233 -6.49 -19.76 -16.08
CA GLN A 233 -6.98 -19.43 -17.42
C GLN A 233 -5.83 -19.29 -18.41
N THR A 234 -6.13 -19.33 -19.69
CA THR A 234 -5.16 -19.13 -20.77
C THR A 234 -5.65 -18.01 -21.68
N ASN A 235 -4.76 -17.07 -22.02
CA ASN A 235 -4.94 -16.08 -23.08
C ASN A 235 -3.80 -16.23 -24.11
N ASP A 236 -3.73 -15.33 -25.10
CA ASP A 236 -2.68 -15.37 -26.13
C ASP A 236 -1.26 -15.14 -25.58
N ASN A 237 -1.12 -14.61 -24.35
CA ASN A 237 0.17 -14.37 -23.71
C ASN A 237 0.63 -15.52 -22.80
N GLY A 238 -0.19 -16.54 -22.55
CA GLY A 238 0.20 -17.70 -21.74
C GLY A 238 -0.85 -18.21 -20.74
N ASN A 239 -0.39 -19.02 -19.80
CA ASN A 239 -1.20 -19.64 -18.75
C ASN A 239 -1.15 -18.79 -17.47
N TYR A 240 -2.22 -18.07 -17.19
CA TYR A 240 -2.36 -17.19 -16.03
C TYR A 240 -3.66 -17.52 -15.29
N TYR A 241 -4.42 -16.50 -14.92
CA TYR A 241 -5.62 -16.63 -14.13
C TYR A 241 -6.51 -15.40 -14.23
N ASN A 242 -7.81 -15.63 -14.02
CA ASN A 242 -8.75 -14.59 -13.65
C ASN A 242 -8.86 -14.54 -12.12
N SER A 243 -9.34 -13.43 -11.56
CA SER A 243 -9.59 -13.30 -10.12
C SER A 243 -10.98 -12.73 -9.85
N LYS A 244 -11.61 -13.19 -8.77
CA LYS A 244 -12.88 -12.64 -8.27
C LYS A 244 -12.70 -12.08 -6.88
N ALA A 245 -13.35 -10.94 -6.63
CA ALA A 245 -13.50 -10.42 -5.29
C ALA A 245 -14.25 -11.45 -4.43
N ALA A 246 -13.76 -11.67 -3.22
CA ALA A 246 -14.27 -12.72 -2.35
C ALA A 246 -14.31 -12.27 -0.90
N ILE A 247 -15.21 -12.90 -0.14
CA ILE A 247 -15.27 -12.82 1.32
C ILE A 247 -15.59 -14.20 1.88
N TRP A 248 -15.00 -14.56 3.01
CA TRP A 248 -15.27 -15.82 3.69
C TRP A 248 -15.41 -15.65 5.19
N ASP A 249 -16.19 -16.53 5.82
CA ASP A 249 -16.39 -16.58 7.27
C ASP A 249 -15.32 -17.43 7.97
N ASN A 250 -15.45 -17.56 9.30
CA ASN A 250 -14.54 -18.33 10.13
C ASN A 250 -14.57 -19.85 9.88
N ASP A 251 -15.61 -20.38 9.21
CA ASP A 251 -15.69 -21.78 8.76
C ASP A 251 -15.15 -21.94 7.32
N GLY A 252 -14.70 -20.83 6.70
CA GLY A 252 -14.19 -20.76 5.35
C GLY A 252 -15.29 -20.76 4.30
N ASN A 253 -16.58 -20.61 4.66
CA ASN A 253 -17.62 -20.51 3.65
C ASN A 253 -17.41 -19.25 2.82
N THR A 254 -17.11 -19.44 1.53
CA THR A 254 -16.71 -18.34 0.65
C THR A 254 -17.88 -17.87 -0.21
N SER A 255 -18.05 -16.55 -0.31
CA SER A 255 -18.87 -15.90 -1.32
C SER A 255 -17.96 -15.15 -2.30
N VAL A 256 -18.22 -15.30 -3.60
CA VAL A 256 -17.47 -14.63 -4.68
C VAL A 256 -18.39 -13.68 -5.45
N VAL A 257 -17.84 -12.55 -5.88
CA VAL A 257 -18.56 -11.54 -6.65
C VAL A 257 -18.37 -11.79 -8.15
N ALA A 258 -19.45 -11.71 -8.91
CA ALA A 258 -19.39 -11.79 -10.37
C ALA A 258 -18.81 -10.51 -10.98
N TRP A 259 -18.14 -10.65 -12.14
CA TRP A 259 -17.68 -9.51 -12.93
C TRP A 259 -18.84 -8.89 -13.70
N PRO A 260 -19.05 -7.57 -13.61
CA PRO A 260 -19.97 -6.83 -14.46
C PRO A 260 -19.70 -6.98 -15.96
N SER A 261 -18.44 -7.18 -16.37
CA SER A 261 -18.09 -7.42 -17.79
C SER A 261 -18.72 -8.70 -18.37
N GLY A 262 -19.00 -9.70 -17.53
CA GLY A 262 -19.64 -10.97 -17.92
C GLY A 262 -18.75 -11.94 -18.72
N SER A 263 -17.52 -11.57 -19.05
CA SER A 263 -16.54 -12.44 -19.72
C SER A 263 -15.32 -12.70 -18.83
N SER A 264 -14.72 -13.88 -18.93
CA SER A 264 -13.46 -14.23 -18.25
C SER A 264 -12.22 -13.76 -18.99
N ASP A 265 -12.32 -13.60 -20.31
CA ASP A 265 -11.26 -13.17 -21.22
C ASP A 265 -11.90 -12.37 -22.35
N GLU A 266 -11.31 -11.22 -22.66
CA GLU A 266 -11.72 -10.36 -23.76
C GLU A 266 -10.52 -9.55 -24.24
N ARG A 267 -10.19 -9.65 -25.52
CA ARG A 267 -8.99 -9.02 -26.12
C ARG A 267 -7.70 -9.29 -25.32
N ASP A 268 -7.52 -10.55 -24.93
CA ASP A 268 -6.43 -11.06 -24.10
C ASP A 268 -6.43 -10.57 -22.65
N ARG A 269 -7.36 -9.69 -22.26
CA ARG A 269 -7.45 -9.18 -20.89
C ARG A 269 -8.32 -10.12 -20.07
N LEU A 270 -7.70 -10.78 -19.10
CA LEU A 270 -8.37 -11.67 -18.17
C LEU A 270 -9.09 -10.85 -17.10
N ALA A 271 -10.37 -11.15 -16.85
CA ALA A 271 -11.15 -10.42 -15.86
C ALA A 271 -10.56 -10.55 -14.45
N GLN A 272 -10.40 -9.42 -13.75
CA GLN A 272 -9.86 -9.36 -12.40
C GLN A 272 -10.83 -8.70 -11.43
N GLY A 273 -10.77 -9.11 -10.16
CA GLY A 273 -11.56 -8.52 -9.09
C GLY A 273 -11.00 -8.85 -7.72
N SER A 274 -11.09 -7.90 -6.80
CA SER A 274 -10.62 -8.06 -5.43
C SER A 274 -11.39 -7.19 -4.45
N MET A 275 -11.60 -7.68 -3.23
CA MET A 275 -12.15 -6.92 -2.11
C MET A 275 -11.03 -6.62 -1.11
N ARG A 276 -10.57 -5.37 -1.09
CA ARG A 276 -9.45 -4.87 -0.28
C ARG A 276 -9.84 -4.65 1.18
N ASP A 277 -11.07 -4.21 1.43
CA ASP A 277 -11.56 -3.90 2.78
C ASP A 277 -13.08 -4.02 2.83
N PHE A 278 -13.68 -4.05 4.02
CA PHE A 278 -15.12 -4.03 4.16
C PHE A 278 -15.60 -3.52 5.52
N ILE A 279 -16.81 -2.98 5.53
CA ILE A 279 -17.59 -2.77 6.75
C ILE A 279 -18.86 -3.61 6.72
N GLN A 280 -19.32 -3.95 7.91
CA GLN A 280 -20.61 -4.59 8.12
C GLN A 280 -21.54 -3.64 8.87
N THR A 281 -22.79 -3.59 8.42
CA THR A 281 -23.85 -2.81 9.07
C THR A 281 -25.14 -3.62 9.08
N THR A 282 -26.18 -3.08 9.72
CA THR A 282 -27.51 -3.68 9.73
C THR A 282 -28.52 -2.65 9.25
N VAL A 283 -29.33 -3.04 8.26
CA VAL A 283 -30.44 -2.23 7.75
C VAL A 283 -31.68 -3.10 7.76
N ASP A 284 -32.75 -2.62 8.40
CA ASP A 284 -34.03 -3.34 8.51
C ASP A 284 -33.91 -4.79 9.02
N GLY A 285 -32.98 -5.02 9.96
CA GLY A 285 -32.74 -6.35 10.55
C GLY A 285 -31.89 -7.31 9.70
N LYS A 286 -31.42 -6.86 8.52
CA LYS A 286 -30.54 -7.63 7.64
C LYS A 286 -29.11 -7.14 7.73
N SER A 287 -28.16 -8.06 7.83
CA SER A 287 -26.75 -7.73 7.67
C SER A 287 -26.51 -7.22 6.25
N ILE A 288 -25.74 -6.15 6.12
CA ILE A 288 -25.25 -5.62 4.85
C ILE A 288 -23.75 -5.47 4.96
N ILE A 289 -23.03 -5.97 3.96
CA ILE A 289 -21.60 -5.73 3.80
C ILE A 289 -21.40 -4.69 2.71
N TYR A 290 -20.58 -3.69 3.00
CA TYR A 290 -20.03 -2.79 2.01
C TYR A 290 -18.54 -3.06 1.88
N GLY A 291 -18.15 -3.69 0.78
CA GLY A 291 -16.75 -3.95 0.45
C GLY A 291 -16.15 -2.83 -0.41
N ALA A 292 -14.88 -2.54 -0.21
CA ALA A 292 -14.05 -1.70 -1.07
C ALA A 292 -13.12 -2.57 -1.92
N GLY A 293 -12.91 -2.20 -3.17
CA GLY A 293 -11.93 -2.87 -4.03
C GLY A 293 -12.05 -2.45 -5.49
N PHE A 294 -11.94 -3.42 -6.38
CA PHE A 294 -12.11 -3.23 -7.82
C PHE A 294 -12.75 -4.46 -8.46
N ASN A 295 -13.36 -4.27 -9.62
CA ASN A 295 -13.98 -5.33 -10.40
C ASN A 295 -13.74 -5.11 -11.90
N ALA A 296 -14.03 -6.13 -12.72
CA ALA A 296 -13.90 -6.06 -14.17
C ALA A 296 -15.18 -5.52 -14.82
N TYR A 297 -15.03 -4.43 -15.56
CA TYR A 297 -16.08 -3.75 -16.32
C TYR A 297 -15.77 -3.78 -17.81
N ASP A 298 -16.73 -3.30 -18.61
CA ASP A 298 -16.67 -3.33 -20.07
C ASP A 298 -16.63 -4.75 -20.65
N SER A 299 -17.73 -5.18 -21.27
CA SER A 299 -17.85 -6.51 -21.90
C SER A 299 -16.95 -6.72 -23.13
N SER A 300 -16.23 -5.69 -23.56
CA SER A 300 -15.31 -5.70 -24.70
C SER A 300 -13.85 -5.44 -24.31
N GLU A 301 -13.56 -5.17 -23.03
CA GLU A 301 -12.19 -4.84 -22.58
C GLU A 301 -11.81 -5.35 -21.17
N ASN A 302 -12.74 -5.79 -20.31
CA ASN A 302 -12.40 -6.22 -18.95
C ASN A 302 -11.56 -5.18 -18.16
N TYR A 303 -11.93 -3.91 -18.24
CA TYR A 303 -11.26 -2.82 -17.50
C TYR A 303 -11.33 -3.03 -15.99
N ILE A 304 -10.22 -2.74 -15.31
CA ILE A 304 -10.07 -2.85 -13.85
C ILE A 304 -10.52 -1.52 -13.23
N GLU A 305 -11.71 -1.50 -12.64
CA GLU A 305 -12.29 -0.26 -12.11
C GLU A 305 -12.67 -0.35 -10.63
N ALA A 306 -12.38 0.74 -9.92
CA ALA A 306 -12.71 0.96 -8.51
C ALA A 306 -14.20 0.71 -8.26
N THR A 307 -14.48 -0.12 -7.26
CA THR A 307 -15.82 -0.64 -6.99
C THR A 307 -16.13 -0.62 -5.50
N ILE A 308 -17.34 -0.21 -5.17
CA ILE A 308 -17.98 -0.53 -3.89
C ILE A 308 -18.87 -1.75 -4.11
N PHE A 309 -18.65 -2.80 -3.33
CA PHE A 309 -19.49 -4.01 -3.34
C PHE A 309 -20.55 -3.90 -2.26
N LYS A 310 -21.83 -3.99 -2.63
CA LYS A 310 -22.93 -4.05 -1.66
C LYS A 310 -23.46 -5.48 -1.60
N GLY A 311 -23.17 -6.17 -0.50
CA GLY A 311 -23.65 -7.51 -0.18
C GLY A 311 -24.85 -7.45 0.74
N THR A 312 -26.02 -7.91 0.29
CA THR A 312 -27.24 -7.98 1.11
C THR A 312 -27.51 -9.43 1.49
N PHE A 313 -27.50 -9.72 2.78
CA PHE A 313 -27.79 -11.06 3.27
C PHE A 313 -29.27 -11.40 3.13
N GLY A 314 -29.55 -12.69 2.93
CA GLY A 314 -30.90 -13.22 2.99
C GLY A 314 -31.36 -13.39 4.44
N ASP A 315 -32.46 -14.12 4.61
CA ASP A 315 -33.10 -14.25 5.92
C ASP A 315 -32.30 -15.14 6.89
N THR A 316 -31.33 -15.92 6.39
CA THR A 316 -30.45 -16.74 7.26
C THR A 316 -29.26 -15.97 7.80
N ASN A 317 -28.98 -14.77 7.28
CA ASN A 317 -27.78 -13.98 7.61
C ASN A 317 -26.49 -14.81 7.49
N THR A 318 -26.36 -15.64 6.44
CA THR A 318 -25.14 -16.41 6.14
C THR A 318 -24.56 -16.03 4.79
N LEU A 319 -23.25 -16.24 4.57
CA LEU A 319 -22.64 -15.96 3.26
C LEU A 319 -23.23 -16.79 2.11
N LYS A 320 -23.98 -17.85 2.40
CA LYS A 320 -24.64 -18.69 1.39
C LYS A 320 -25.80 -17.99 0.68
N ASP A 321 -26.49 -17.09 1.36
CA ASP A 321 -27.67 -16.39 0.80
C ASP A 321 -27.41 -14.90 0.48
N ILE A 322 -26.15 -14.48 0.54
CA ILE A 322 -25.75 -13.11 0.21
C ILE A 322 -25.91 -12.84 -1.29
N THR A 323 -26.42 -11.65 -1.60
CA THR A 323 -26.56 -11.15 -2.97
C THR A 323 -25.71 -9.91 -3.16
N TRP A 324 -24.96 -9.86 -4.27
CA TRP A 324 -23.99 -8.80 -4.52
C TRP A 324 -24.48 -7.82 -5.59
N GLN A 325 -24.22 -6.54 -5.33
CA GLN A 325 -24.30 -5.46 -6.30
C GLN A 325 -22.93 -4.77 -6.39
N SER A 326 -22.36 -4.70 -7.59
CA SER A 326 -21.12 -3.97 -7.85
C SER A 326 -21.43 -2.53 -8.29
N LEU A 327 -20.96 -1.55 -7.52
CA LEU A 327 -21.18 -0.12 -7.77
C LEU A 327 -19.85 0.52 -8.23
N PRO A 328 -19.67 0.80 -9.53
CA PRO A 328 -18.45 1.45 -10.01
C PRO A 328 -18.33 2.87 -9.46
N VAL A 329 -17.11 3.31 -9.18
CA VAL A 329 -16.84 4.67 -8.71
C VAL A 329 -16.77 5.64 -9.89
N ALA A 330 -17.81 6.46 -10.05
CA ALA A 330 -17.88 7.45 -11.12
C ALA A 330 -16.68 8.43 -11.04
N GLY A 331 -16.04 8.69 -12.18
CA GLY A 331 -14.86 9.57 -12.26
C GLY A 331 -13.52 8.92 -11.91
N ALA A 332 -13.54 7.63 -11.54
CA ALA A 332 -12.35 6.78 -11.44
C ALA A 332 -12.42 5.58 -12.41
N THR A 333 -13.20 5.68 -13.48
CA THR A 333 -13.34 4.66 -14.54
C THR A 333 -12.23 4.77 -15.57
N SER A 334 -11.95 3.70 -16.32
CA SER A 334 -10.89 3.71 -17.33
C SER A 334 -11.13 4.77 -18.41
N GLU A 335 -12.38 4.91 -18.84
CA GLU A 335 -12.80 5.94 -19.78
C GLU A 335 -13.63 7.04 -19.10
N ILE A 336 -13.35 8.29 -19.46
CA ILE A 336 -14.12 9.47 -19.04
C ILE A 336 -14.39 10.30 -20.29
N SER A 337 -15.68 10.48 -20.63
CA SER A 337 -16.08 11.23 -21.82
C SER A 337 -15.40 10.74 -23.11
N SER A 338 -15.25 9.40 -23.25
CA SER A 338 -14.59 8.71 -24.38
C SER A 338 -13.07 8.84 -24.46
N ASP A 339 -12.44 9.54 -23.52
CA ASP A 339 -10.98 9.53 -23.39
C ASP A 339 -10.57 8.40 -22.43
N PHE A 340 -9.55 7.62 -22.81
CA PHE A 340 -8.92 6.64 -21.93
C PHE A 340 -7.99 7.36 -20.95
N VAL A 341 -8.43 7.50 -19.70
CA VAL A 341 -7.80 8.35 -18.69
C VAL A 341 -7.01 7.53 -17.67
N TYR A 342 -7.59 6.41 -17.21
CA TYR A 342 -7.02 5.59 -16.15
C TYR A 342 -6.81 4.15 -16.63
N THR A 343 -5.62 3.62 -16.41
CA THR A 343 -5.29 2.23 -16.77
C THR A 343 -5.87 1.23 -15.78
N ASN A 344 -5.98 1.63 -14.52
CA ASN A 344 -6.70 0.90 -13.48
C ASN A 344 -7.10 1.84 -12.35
N SER A 345 -8.05 1.41 -11.54
CA SER A 345 -8.39 2.05 -10.27
C SER A 345 -8.90 1.05 -9.24
N ALA A 346 -8.74 1.38 -7.97
CA ALA A 346 -9.22 0.56 -6.85
C ALA A 346 -9.62 1.43 -5.66
N VAL A 347 -10.65 1.02 -4.93
CA VAL A 347 -10.92 1.50 -3.57
C VAL A 347 -10.10 0.63 -2.62
N GLN A 348 -9.22 1.24 -1.81
CA GLN A 348 -8.28 0.52 -0.97
C GLN A 348 -8.83 0.27 0.44
N ALA A 349 -9.58 1.23 1.00
CA ALA A 349 -10.10 1.14 2.37
C ALA A 349 -11.48 1.78 2.52
N ILE A 350 -12.26 1.31 3.49
CA ILE A 350 -13.58 1.82 3.87
C ILE A 350 -13.77 1.75 5.39
N ASN A 351 -14.22 2.83 6.02
CA ASN A 351 -14.39 2.87 7.48
C ASN A 351 -15.86 2.85 7.93
N LYS A 352 -16.08 2.75 9.24
CA LYS A 352 -17.42 2.68 9.86
C LYS A 352 -18.31 3.89 9.53
N ASN A 353 -17.72 5.01 9.16
CA ASN A 353 -18.43 6.23 8.78
C ASN A 353 -18.89 6.22 7.32
N LYS A 354 -18.68 5.10 6.61
CA LYS A 354 -19.02 4.93 5.19
C LYS A 354 -18.21 5.87 4.28
N VAL A 355 -17.03 6.29 4.74
CA VAL A 355 -16.03 6.97 3.92
C VAL A 355 -15.12 5.90 3.34
N ALA A 356 -14.83 5.99 2.05
CA ALA A 356 -13.87 5.12 1.40
C ALA A 356 -12.80 5.92 0.67
N VAL A 357 -11.61 5.35 0.53
CA VAL A 357 -10.46 5.98 -0.13
C VAL A 357 -9.88 5.06 -1.17
N GLY A 358 -9.38 5.62 -2.26
CA GLY A 358 -8.88 4.84 -3.38
C GLY A 358 -7.89 5.58 -4.25
N GLU A 359 -7.46 4.87 -5.29
CA GLU A 359 -6.41 5.28 -6.22
C GLU A 359 -6.86 5.05 -7.66
N ALA A 360 -6.48 5.96 -8.55
CA ALA A 360 -6.64 5.79 -9.99
C ALA A 360 -5.32 6.10 -10.70
N LYS A 361 -4.77 5.11 -11.40
CA LYS A 361 -3.49 5.23 -12.13
C LYS A 361 -3.73 5.94 -13.45
N ARG A 362 -3.15 7.14 -13.61
CA ARG A 362 -3.16 7.86 -14.89
C ARG A 362 -2.48 7.01 -15.96
N TYR A 363 -3.15 6.88 -17.10
CA TYR A 363 -2.55 6.31 -18.31
C TYR A 363 -1.33 7.13 -18.73
N GLY A 364 -0.23 6.47 -19.11
CA GLY A 364 0.98 7.19 -19.51
C GLY A 364 0.81 8.06 -20.77
N GLY A 365 -0.18 7.75 -21.62
CA GLY A 365 -0.58 8.60 -22.74
C GLY A 365 -1.40 9.84 -22.35
N ALA A 366 -1.90 9.91 -21.11
CA ALA A 366 -2.70 11.01 -20.57
C ALA A 366 -2.12 11.58 -19.25
N PRO A 367 -0.84 12.02 -19.22
CA PRO A 367 -0.22 12.52 -18.01
C PRO A 367 -0.82 13.88 -17.59
N GLU A 368 -0.80 14.15 -16.29
CA GLU A 368 -1.24 15.41 -15.68
C GLU A 368 -0.10 15.99 -14.84
N GLY A 369 0.15 17.30 -14.90
CA GLY A 369 1.27 17.93 -14.16
C GLY A 369 2.64 17.30 -14.47
N GLY A 370 2.79 16.71 -15.66
CA GLY A 370 4.04 16.08 -16.08
C GLY A 370 4.32 14.69 -15.50
N ALA A 371 3.32 14.02 -14.92
CA ALA A 371 3.42 12.66 -14.38
C ALA A 371 2.23 11.79 -14.77
N ALA A 372 2.46 10.49 -14.93
CA ALA A 372 1.42 9.47 -15.03
C ALA A 372 1.11 8.95 -13.62
N ALA A 373 0.64 9.86 -12.76
CA ALA A 373 0.50 9.64 -11.33
C ALA A 373 -0.63 8.66 -10.95
N ASN A 374 -0.46 7.95 -9.83
CA ASN A 374 -1.58 7.40 -9.06
C ASN A 374 -2.26 8.53 -8.30
N ARG A 375 -3.52 8.81 -8.64
CA ARG A 375 -4.28 9.90 -8.02
C ARG A 375 -5.12 9.37 -6.87
N LEU A 376 -5.02 10.03 -5.72
CA LEU A 376 -5.80 9.68 -4.53
C LEU A 376 -7.18 10.32 -4.57
N PHE A 377 -8.22 9.55 -4.26
CA PHE A 377 -9.59 10.05 -4.17
C PHE A 377 -10.32 9.53 -2.92
N VAL A 378 -11.36 10.27 -2.54
CA VAL A 378 -12.31 9.89 -1.49
C VAL A 378 -13.68 9.67 -2.09
N VAL A 379 -14.39 8.65 -1.61
CA VAL A 379 -15.81 8.39 -1.87
C VAL A 379 -16.59 8.76 -0.62
N LYS A 380 -17.44 9.78 -0.72
CA LYS A 380 -18.26 10.31 0.40
C LYS A 380 -19.60 9.60 0.56
N ASP A 381 -20.14 9.02 -0.51
CA ASP A 381 -21.37 8.24 -0.49
C ASP A 381 -21.17 6.92 -1.22
N ILE A 382 -21.11 5.84 -0.44
CA ILE A 382 -20.89 4.48 -0.93
C ILE A 382 -22.12 3.87 -1.63
N ASN A 383 -23.32 4.49 -1.54
CA ASN A 383 -24.50 4.03 -2.26
C ASN A 383 -24.61 4.65 -3.66
N SER A 384 -23.94 5.77 -3.89
CA SER A 384 -23.76 6.40 -5.21
C SER A 384 -22.30 6.81 -5.38
N PRO A 385 -21.38 5.83 -5.53
CA PRO A 385 -19.94 6.10 -5.46
C PRO A 385 -19.46 7.05 -6.55
N SER A 386 -18.76 8.11 -6.14
CA SER A 386 -18.06 9.04 -7.03
C SER A 386 -16.73 9.47 -6.43
N ALA A 387 -15.71 9.60 -7.28
CA ALA A 387 -14.37 9.97 -6.87
C ALA A 387 -14.25 11.49 -6.65
N SER A 388 -13.89 11.89 -5.44
CA SER A 388 -13.43 13.24 -5.11
C SER A 388 -11.92 13.23 -4.93
N TYR A 389 -11.17 13.67 -5.95
CA TYR A 389 -9.70 13.70 -5.90
C TYR A 389 -9.18 14.71 -4.88
N LEU A 390 -8.18 14.30 -4.10
CA LEU A 390 -7.52 15.17 -3.11
C LEU A 390 -6.74 16.28 -3.82
N SER A 391 -6.85 17.51 -3.30
CA SER A 391 -6.17 18.69 -3.85
C SER A 391 -5.91 19.75 -2.77
N GLY A 392 -4.94 20.63 -3.04
CA GLY A 392 -4.56 21.73 -2.14
C GLY A 392 -3.56 21.31 -1.05
N GLY A 393 -2.92 22.30 -0.42
CA GLY A 393 -1.87 22.05 0.59
C GLY A 393 -0.72 21.24 0.01
N ILE A 394 -0.45 20.07 0.57
CA ILE A 394 0.58 19.15 0.07
C ILE A 394 0.14 18.38 -1.19
N PHE A 395 -1.15 18.39 -1.56
CA PHE A 395 -1.69 17.73 -2.77
C PHE A 395 -1.70 18.69 -3.96
N PHE A 396 -0.52 18.95 -4.53
CA PHE A 396 -0.37 19.81 -5.70
C PHE A 396 -0.82 19.12 -7.00
N ASP A 397 -0.97 19.88 -8.08
CA ASP A 397 -1.47 19.37 -9.36
C ASP A 397 -0.53 18.32 -9.98
N GLY A 398 -1.09 17.17 -10.36
CA GLY A 398 -0.31 16.05 -10.91
C GLY A 398 0.50 15.28 -9.87
N ILE A 399 0.23 15.46 -8.58
CA ILE A 399 0.83 14.67 -7.51
C ILE A 399 0.47 13.18 -7.64
N GLY A 400 1.49 12.32 -7.53
CA GLY A 400 1.33 10.88 -7.37
C GLY A 400 1.34 10.49 -5.91
N GLY A 401 0.57 9.45 -5.58
CA GLY A 401 0.54 8.91 -4.23
C GLY A 401 0.00 7.51 -4.16
N LYS A 402 -0.04 7.01 -2.93
CA LYS A 402 -0.59 5.71 -2.54
C LYS A 402 -1.35 5.88 -1.23
N VAL A 403 -2.49 5.23 -1.09
CA VAL A 403 -3.23 5.08 0.16
C VAL A 403 -2.55 4.00 0.99
N GLY A 404 -2.24 4.32 2.24
CA GLY A 404 -1.81 3.34 3.23
C GLY A 404 -3.01 2.81 4.01
N GLY A 405 -3.69 3.69 4.74
CA GLY A 405 -4.78 3.30 5.62
C GLY A 405 -5.81 4.40 5.87
N LEU A 406 -6.96 3.99 6.38
CA LEU A 406 -8.06 4.86 6.80
C LEU A 406 -8.62 4.31 8.12
N ASN A 407 -8.54 5.10 9.19
CA ASN A 407 -9.15 4.70 10.45
C ASN A 407 -10.60 5.19 10.60
N ASN A 408 -11.23 4.83 11.71
CA ASN A 408 -12.61 5.20 12.01
C ASN A 408 -12.81 6.65 12.49
N TYR A 409 -11.74 7.44 12.54
CA TYR A 409 -11.76 8.88 12.82
C TYR A 409 -11.59 9.71 11.53
N ASN A 410 -11.67 9.06 10.37
CA ASN A 410 -11.48 9.66 9.03
C ASN A 410 -10.06 10.19 8.80
N GLU A 411 -9.06 9.66 9.51
CA GLU A 411 -7.65 9.98 9.24
C GLU A 411 -7.14 9.06 8.13
N ILE A 412 -6.70 9.69 7.04
CA ILE A 412 -6.14 9.02 5.86
C ILE A 412 -4.63 9.12 5.96
N VAL A 413 -3.92 8.00 5.86
CA VAL A 413 -2.45 7.98 5.75
C VAL A 413 -2.02 7.36 4.44
N GLY A 414 -0.81 7.66 4.00
CA GLY A 414 -0.26 7.09 2.79
C GLY A 414 1.08 7.71 2.39
N GLN A 415 1.39 7.61 1.11
CA GLN A 415 2.58 8.18 0.49
C GLN A 415 2.21 9.21 -0.58
N LEU A 416 3.01 10.27 -0.73
CA LEU A 416 2.89 11.28 -1.76
C LEU A 416 4.24 11.65 -2.37
N ASP A 417 4.22 12.16 -3.60
CA ASP A 417 5.36 12.90 -4.14
C ASP A 417 5.63 14.15 -3.30
N ALA A 418 6.89 14.37 -2.96
CA ALA A 418 7.35 15.52 -2.19
C ALA A 418 7.93 16.65 -3.07
N GLU A 419 7.97 16.44 -4.38
CA GLU A 419 8.47 17.39 -5.37
C GLU A 419 7.64 17.32 -6.64
N ASP A 420 7.50 18.45 -7.35
CA ASP A 420 6.66 18.59 -8.55
C ASP A 420 7.44 18.40 -9.86
N THR A 421 8.72 18.03 -9.78
CA THR A 421 9.59 17.82 -10.95
C THR A 421 8.97 16.83 -11.92
N ARG A 422 9.01 17.12 -13.23
CA ARG A 422 8.41 16.27 -14.26
C ARG A 422 8.99 14.84 -14.21
N GLU A 423 8.11 13.84 -14.17
CA GLU A 423 8.48 12.43 -14.26
C GLU A 423 8.58 11.96 -15.71
N VAL A 424 7.71 12.50 -16.57
CA VAL A 424 7.76 12.26 -18.02
C VAL A 424 9.07 12.78 -18.60
N ASP A 425 9.86 11.88 -19.18
CA ASP A 425 11.23 12.07 -19.63
C ASP A 425 12.22 12.44 -18.49
N GLY A 426 11.79 12.22 -17.23
CA GLY A 426 12.53 12.55 -16.01
C GLY A 426 12.78 11.33 -15.13
N LYS A 427 13.06 11.60 -13.85
CA LYS A 427 13.20 10.55 -12.82
C LYS A 427 11.92 10.48 -11.99
N ALA A 428 11.72 9.35 -11.32
CA ALA A 428 10.70 9.24 -10.28
C ALA A 428 10.89 10.33 -9.21
N ARG A 429 9.78 10.90 -8.75
CA ARG A 429 9.76 11.92 -7.70
C ARG A 429 10.09 11.29 -6.34
N ARG A 430 10.71 12.10 -5.48
CA ARG A 430 10.93 11.74 -4.07
C ARG A 430 9.60 11.54 -3.36
N LYS A 431 9.51 10.52 -2.51
CA LYS A 431 8.30 10.17 -1.75
C LYS A 431 8.36 10.57 -0.28
N ARG A 432 7.20 10.87 0.31
CA ARG A 432 7.01 11.14 1.74
C ARG A 432 5.71 10.57 2.26
N GLY A 433 5.72 10.11 3.52
CA GLY A 433 4.51 9.71 4.22
C GLY A 433 3.67 10.93 4.61
N PHE A 434 2.34 10.80 4.56
CA PHE A 434 1.41 11.86 4.95
C PHE A 434 0.31 11.35 5.90
N ILE A 435 -0.34 12.31 6.56
CA ILE A 435 -1.64 12.13 7.22
C ILE A 435 -2.60 13.26 6.80
N LEU A 436 -3.87 12.94 6.62
CA LEU A 436 -4.96 13.87 6.34
C LEU A 436 -6.17 13.58 7.26
N PRO A 437 -6.49 14.46 8.22
CA PRO A 437 -7.73 14.41 9.00
C PRO A 437 -8.95 14.83 8.14
N TYR A 438 -9.55 13.90 7.42
CA TYR A 438 -10.55 14.22 6.40
C TYR A 438 -11.90 14.62 7.00
N GLU A 439 -12.44 15.76 6.58
CA GLU A 439 -13.78 16.19 6.98
C GLU A 439 -14.86 15.42 6.20
N ALA A 440 -15.53 14.52 6.90
CA ALA A 440 -16.70 13.79 6.43
C ALA A 440 -17.67 13.46 7.57
N GLN A 441 -18.74 12.72 7.26
CA GLN A 441 -19.62 12.15 8.28
C GLN A 441 -18.79 11.38 9.33
N GLY A 442 -19.14 11.52 10.60
CA GLY A 442 -18.46 10.82 11.71
C GLY A 442 -17.09 11.39 12.10
N SER A 443 -16.66 12.51 11.53
CA SER A 443 -15.43 13.19 11.96
C SER A 443 -15.53 13.71 13.38
N VAL A 444 -14.40 13.71 14.09
CA VAL A 444 -14.28 14.25 15.45
C VAL A 444 -13.48 15.54 15.39
N GLU A 445 -14.12 16.68 15.68
CA GLU A 445 -13.53 18.02 15.58
C GLU A 445 -12.19 18.11 16.34
N ALA A 446 -12.18 17.74 17.62
CA ALA A 446 -10.98 17.79 18.45
C ALA A 446 -9.79 16.94 17.91
N ARG A 447 -10.06 15.86 17.17
CA ARG A 447 -9.02 15.07 16.48
C ARG A 447 -8.47 15.80 15.26
N ARG A 448 -9.34 16.45 14.49
CA ARG A 448 -8.92 17.21 13.31
C ARG A 448 -8.16 18.48 13.70
N ASP A 449 -8.55 19.10 14.81
CA ASP A 449 -7.92 20.30 15.35
C ASP A 449 -6.43 20.10 15.68
N ILE A 450 -6.03 18.91 16.15
CA ILE A 450 -4.62 18.54 16.39
C ILE A 450 -3.77 18.80 15.14
N PHE A 451 -4.36 18.62 13.96
CA PHE A 451 -3.71 18.74 12.66
C PHE A 451 -4.12 20.02 11.92
N GLN A 452 -4.73 20.99 12.59
CA GLN A 452 -5.17 22.26 11.96
C GLN A 452 -6.07 22.04 10.74
N ASP A 453 -6.91 21.00 10.76
CA ASP A 453 -7.86 20.66 9.68
C ASP A 453 -7.22 20.46 8.29
N ARG A 454 -5.93 20.11 8.23
CA ARG A 454 -5.20 19.98 6.96
C ARG A 454 -4.26 18.79 6.94
N ALA A 455 -3.83 18.43 5.75
CA ALA A 455 -2.82 17.39 5.56
C ALA A 455 -1.41 17.87 5.90
N TRP A 456 -0.60 16.91 6.33
CA TRP A 456 0.79 17.10 6.72
C TRP A 456 1.68 16.00 6.17
N TYR A 457 2.91 16.34 5.79
CA TYR A 457 3.96 15.35 5.73
C TYR A 457 4.32 14.92 7.15
N LEU A 458 4.46 13.61 7.38
CA LEU A 458 4.80 13.07 8.71
C LEU A 458 6.18 13.53 9.20
N ASP A 459 7.07 13.89 8.28
CA ASP A 459 8.35 14.52 8.58
C ASP A 459 8.16 15.81 9.42
N ASP A 460 7.14 16.63 9.13
CA ASP A 460 6.87 17.86 9.91
C ASP A 460 6.31 17.55 11.30
N LEU A 461 5.57 16.44 11.42
CA LEU A 461 4.93 16.04 12.67
C LEU A 461 5.88 15.32 13.63
N THR A 462 7.10 15.02 13.18
CA THR A 462 8.14 14.33 13.96
C THR A 462 9.30 15.26 14.33
N ASN A 463 9.15 16.56 14.13
CA ASN A 463 10.19 17.56 14.39
C ASN A 463 9.77 18.51 15.53
N GLY A 464 10.71 18.87 16.40
CA GLY A 464 10.47 19.73 17.57
C GLY A 464 10.49 18.98 18.92
N GLY A 465 10.69 19.74 20.00
CA GLY A 465 10.67 19.25 21.38
C GLY A 465 11.69 18.17 21.72
N ASP A 466 11.36 17.42 22.77
CA ASP A 466 12.26 16.46 23.42
C ASP A 466 12.65 15.27 22.53
N TYR A 467 11.80 14.89 21.57
CA TYR A 467 12.06 13.78 20.65
C TYR A 467 12.71 14.21 19.32
N SER A 468 12.95 15.50 19.11
CA SER A 468 13.44 16.00 17.82
C SER A 468 14.79 15.39 17.43
N ALA A 469 15.71 15.27 18.39
CA ALA A 469 17.07 14.76 18.13
C ALA A 469 17.04 13.27 17.75
N GLU A 470 16.23 12.48 18.46
CA GLU A 470 16.01 11.06 18.18
C GLU A 470 15.29 10.87 16.86
N ASN A 471 14.19 11.60 16.63
CA ASN A 471 13.42 11.55 15.40
C ASN A 471 14.21 12.05 14.19
N ASN A 472 15.22 12.90 14.38
CA ASN A 472 16.03 13.41 13.27
C ASN A 472 16.84 12.31 12.59
N GLN A 473 16.89 11.08 13.11
CA GLN A 473 17.44 9.93 12.40
C GLN A 473 16.56 9.45 11.25
N PHE A 474 15.27 9.81 11.22
CA PHE A 474 14.29 9.24 10.31
C PHE A 474 13.74 10.28 9.32
N ARG A 475 13.44 9.82 8.11
CA ARG A 475 12.59 10.50 7.13
C ARG A 475 11.52 9.53 6.69
N ILE A 476 10.26 9.85 6.96
CA ILE A 476 9.13 8.96 6.74
C ILE A 476 8.78 8.97 5.25
N ILE A 477 8.97 7.83 4.59
CA ILE A 477 8.78 7.72 3.14
C ILE A 477 7.44 7.09 2.76
N ASP A 478 6.87 6.25 3.61
CA ASP A 478 5.55 5.63 3.40
C ASP A 478 4.87 5.46 4.76
N ALA A 479 3.58 5.76 4.84
CA ALA A 479 2.73 5.50 6.00
C ALA A 479 1.68 4.48 5.57
N THR A 480 1.88 3.23 5.96
CA THR A 480 1.23 2.09 5.33
C THR A 480 -0.08 1.70 6.00
N ASP A 481 -0.29 2.08 7.26
CA ASP A 481 -1.50 1.71 8.01
C ASP A 481 -1.66 2.63 9.24
N ILE A 482 -2.88 2.78 9.74
CA ILE A 482 -3.22 3.59 10.92
C ILE A 482 -4.36 2.94 11.69
N ASN A 483 -4.19 2.80 13.01
CA ASN A 483 -5.26 2.29 13.88
C ASN A 483 -6.13 3.42 14.46
N ASP A 484 -7.19 3.04 15.16
CA ASP A 484 -8.14 3.97 15.76
C ASP A 484 -7.53 4.76 16.94
N ALA A 485 -6.43 4.29 17.53
CA ALA A 485 -5.69 5.06 18.55
C ALA A 485 -4.78 6.15 17.96
N GLY A 486 -4.64 6.22 16.63
CA GLY A 486 -3.79 7.19 15.92
C GLY A 486 -2.32 6.76 15.79
N VAL A 487 -1.99 5.51 16.10
CA VAL A 487 -0.65 4.94 15.86
C VAL A 487 -0.53 4.51 14.41
N ILE A 488 0.57 4.90 13.77
CA ILE A 488 0.79 4.69 12.33
C ILE A 488 1.92 3.67 12.14
N SER A 489 1.70 2.66 11.30
CA SER A 489 2.77 1.86 10.71
C SER A 489 3.38 2.60 9.54
N ALA A 490 4.70 2.64 9.47
CA ALA A 490 5.40 3.38 8.43
C ALA A 490 6.74 2.74 8.07
N THR A 491 7.30 3.23 6.96
CA THR A 491 8.67 2.96 6.55
C THR A 491 9.45 4.27 6.50
N ALA A 492 10.68 4.24 6.98
CA ALA A 492 11.57 5.38 6.99
C ALA A 492 12.90 5.10 6.31
N THR A 493 13.46 6.13 5.67
CA THR A 493 14.90 6.19 5.44
C THR A 493 15.57 6.67 6.73
N MET A 494 16.51 5.89 7.27
CA MET A 494 17.19 6.13 8.53
C MET A 494 18.67 6.44 8.32
N CYS A 495 19.14 7.53 8.93
CA CYS A 495 20.54 7.91 9.01
C CYS A 495 21.10 7.59 10.40
N PRO A 496 22.01 6.60 10.55
CA PRO A 496 22.54 6.22 11.86
C PRO A 496 23.27 7.41 12.51
N GLY A 497 22.79 7.84 13.67
CA GLY A 497 23.34 8.99 14.40
C GLY A 497 22.74 10.34 14.04
N GLY A 498 21.80 10.39 13.09
CA GLY A 498 21.05 11.60 12.72
C GLY A 498 21.49 12.19 11.40
N TYR A 499 20.54 12.82 10.71
CA TYR A 499 20.84 13.66 9.55
C TYR A 499 21.60 14.92 9.98
N ASP A 500 22.40 15.48 9.07
CA ASP A 500 23.31 16.61 9.35
C ASP A 500 22.56 17.86 9.87
N THR A 501 21.29 18.01 9.48
CA THR A 501 20.36 19.07 9.86
C THR A 501 18.93 18.51 10.02
N PHE A 502 18.01 19.32 10.55
CA PHE A 502 16.59 18.96 10.68
C PHE A 502 15.79 19.13 9.38
N ALA A 503 16.38 19.68 8.32
CA ALA A 503 15.67 19.98 7.08
C ALA A 503 15.19 18.71 6.34
N HIS A 504 14.16 18.86 5.51
CA HIS A 504 13.63 17.77 4.67
C HIS A 504 14.64 17.23 3.65
N ASN A 505 15.55 18.08 3.19
CA ASN A 505 16.59 17.78 2.20
C ASN A 505 17.98 17.61 2.82
N SER A 506 18.06 17.44 4.15
CA SER A 506 19.33 17.20 4.84
C SER A 506 20.06 15.97 4.29
N LEU A 507 21.39 16.00 4.34
CA LEU A 507 22.22 14.87 3.96
C LEU A 507 22.47 13.96 5.17
N CYS A 508 22.71 12.69 4.90
CA CYS A 508 23.20 11.74 5.89
C CYS A 508 24.73 11.67 5.81
N LYS A 509 25.42 11.99 6.90
CA LYS A 509 26.89 11.92 6.99
C LYS A 509 27.60 12.66 5.86
N GLY A 510 27.17 13.88 5.55
CA GLY A 510 27.73 14.68 4.45
C GLY A 510 27.49 14.10 3.05
N GLY A 511 26.52 13.19 2.89
CA GLY A 511 26.18 12.58 1.60
C GLY A 511 27.01 11.32 1.27
N GLU A 512 27.54 10.63 2.28
CA GLU A 512 28.23 9.36 2.09
C GLU A 512 27.32 8.32 1.41
N ALA A 513 27.85 7.64 0.39
CA ALA A 513 27.09 6.66 -0.38
C ALA A 513 26.70 5.46 0.50
N ASN A 514 25.41 5.08 0.47
CA ASN A 514 24.83 4.01 1.30
C ASN A 514 24.89 4.27 2.81
N ALA A 515 25.01 5.53 3.24
CA ALA A 515 24.92 5.87 4.66
C ALA A 515 23.50 5.65 5.24
N GLU A 516 22.48 5.78 4.39
CA GLU A 516 21.08 5.58 4.75
C GLU A 516 20.67 4.11 4.70
N LYS A 517 19.77 3.72 5.60
CA LYS A 517 19.09 2.41 5.64
C LYS A 517 17.59 2.60 5.46
N VAL A 518 16.88 1.55 5.03
CA VAL A 518 15.41 1.56 5.02
C VAL A 518 14.93 0.64 6.14
N VAL A 519 14.13 1.19 7.04
CA VAL A 519 13.71 0.52 8.27
C VAL A 519 12.21 0.64 8.50
N ALA A 520 11.65 -0.39 9.14
CA ALA A 520 10.28 -0.37 9.63
C ALA A 520 10.19 0.50 10.87
N VAL A 521 9.20 1.39 10.92
CA VAL A 521 8.97 2.26 12.08
C VAL A 521 7.48 2.32 12.42
N LYS A 522 7.17 2.60 13.68
CA LYS A 522 5.84 3.05 14.08
C LYS A 522 5.91 4.46 14.64
N LEU A 523 4.92 5.28 14.31
CA LEU A 523 4.75 6.63 14.83
C LEU A 523 3.70 6.59 15.93
N ILE A 524 4.12 6.92 17.15
CA ILE A 524 3.28 6.93 18.35
C ILE A 524 2.93 8.38 18.69
N PRO A 525 1.64 8.76 18.76
CA PRO A 525 1.24 10.07 19.22
C PRO A 525 1.86 10.44 20.57
N ILE A 526 2.32 11.69 20.70
CA ILE A 526 2.82 12.21 21.97
C ILE A 526 1.63 12.81 22.73
N ALA A 527 1.36 12.24 23.90
CA ALA A 527 0.25 12.65 24.75
C ALA A 527 0.28 14.15 25.07
N SER A 528 -0.90 14.78 25.02
CA SER A 528 -1.15 16.21 25.24
C SER A 528 -0.60 17.17 24.18
N ASN A 529 0.09 16.69 23.14
CA ASN A 529 0.58 17.57 22.08
C ASN A 529 -0.53 17.87 21.07
N ASP A 530 -0.57 19.11 20.61
CA ASP A 530 -1.61 19.62 19.71
C ASP A 530 -1.03 20.47 18.56
N ALA A 531 -1.91 21.13 17.82
CA ALA A 531 -1.55 21.99 16.70
C ALA A 531 -0.52 23.09 17.01
N THR A 532 -0.39 23.51 18.27
CA THR A 532 0.57 24.53 18.70
C THR A 532 1.99 23.99 18.86
N ASP A 533 2.13 22.67 18.95
CA ASP A 533 3.42 22.01 19.12
C ASP A 533 4.11 21.75 17.77
N ILE A 534 3.35 21.66 16.67
CA ILE A 534 3.89 21.35 15.34
C ILE A 534 5.02 22.30 14.93
N VAL A 535 6.22 21.74 14.70
CA VAL A 535 7.37 22.47 14.14
C VAL A 535 7.73 21.91 12.77
N THR A 536 7.37 22.64 11.72
CA THR A 536 7.71 22.25 10.34
C THR A 536 9.22 22.19 10.11
N ARG A 537 9.67 21.22 9.33
CA ARG A 537 11.06 21.15 8.90
C ARG A 537 11.32 22.18 7.82
N THR A 538 12.51 22.75 7.84
CA THR A 538 12.95 23.67 6.79
C THR A 538 13.40 22.91 5.55
N VAL A 539 13.64 23.64 4.47
CA VAL A 539 14.43 23.16 3.34
C VAL A 539 15.74 23.95 3.36
N ASP A 540 16.86 23.25 3.49
CA ASP A 540 18.16 23.88 3.46
C ASP A 540 18.41 24.47 2.07
N GLN A 541 18.69 25.77 2.02
CA GLN A 541 19.20 26.38 0.81
C GLN A 541 20.67 25.99 0.69
N ALA A 542 21.03 25.33 -0.40
CA ALA A 542 22.44 25.13 -0.70
C ALA A 542 23.12 26.50 -0.71
N ALA A 543 24.11 26.70 0.17
CA ALA A 543 24.96 27.87 0.09
C ALA A 543 25.63 27.82 -1.28
N ALA A 544 25.21 28.71 -2.19
CA ALA A 544 25.94 28.96 -3.43
C ALA A 544 27.23 29.71 -3.08
N GLU A 545 28.11 29.11 -2.27
CA GLU A 545 29.49 29.54 -2.16
C GLU A 545 30.19 29.17 -3.46
N ARG A 546 30.05 30.05 -4.44
CA ARG A 546 31.07 30.21 -5.47
C ARG A 546 32.32 30.74 -4.79
N GLN A 547 33.10 29.85 -4.17
CA GLN A 547 34.53 30.09 -3.99
C GLN A 547 35.14 30.09 -5.39
N GLY A 548 35.10 31.25 -6.03
CA GLY A 548 35.87 31.55 -7.21
C GLY A 548 37.35 31.50 -6.87
N ALA A 549 37.96 30.33 -7.01
CA ALA A 549 39.39 30.16 -7.21
C ALA A 549 39.59 28.88 -8.03
N GLY A 550 40.11 29.05 -9.24
CA GLY A 550 40.01 28.07 -10.31
C GLY A 550 40.80 26.78 -10.10
N LEU A 551 40.07 25.67 -10.11
CA LEU A 551 40.45 24.35 -10.65
C LEU A 551 39.12 23.72 -11.11
N GLY A 552 38.62 24.00 -12.30
CA GLY A 552 39.13 23.40 -13.52
C GLY A 552 38.42 22.07 -13.82
N ILE A 553 37.18 22.13 -14.31
CA ILE A 553 36.58 21.18 -15.28
C ILE A 553 36.35 19.71 -14.80
N PHE A 554 36.82 19.28 -13.62
CA PHE A 554 36.69 17.88 -13.16
C PHE A 554 35.48 17.56 -12.27
N ALA A 555 34.77 18.54 -11.70
CA ALA A 555 33.64 18.29 -10.79
C ALA A 555 32.27 18.16 -11.49
N LEU A 556 32.12 18.72 -12.69
CA LEU A 556 30.88 18.58 -13.49
C LEU A 556 30.81 17.28 -14.29
N ALA A 557 31.88 16.48 -14.30
CA ALA A 557 31.87 15.12 -14.83
C ALA A 557 31.37 14.09 -13.80
N LEU A 558 31.42 14.37 -12.49
CA LEU A 558 31.15 13.37 -11.44
C LEU A 558 29.66 13.18 -11.08
N LEU A 559 28.77 14.06 -11.54
CA LEU A 559 27.31 13.89 -11.44
C LEU A 559 26.67 13.34 -12.74
N GLY A 560 27.47 13.12 -13.78
CA GLY A 560 27.04 12.56 -15.07
C GLY A 560 27.74 11.25 -15.47
N LEU A 561 28.55 10.63 -14.60
CA LEU A 561 29.36 9.43 -14.89
C LEU A 561 29.16 8.27 -13.92
N PHE A 562 27.95 8.14 -13.33
CA PHE A 562 27.54 6.89 -12.67
C PHE A 562 26.53 6.06 -13.48
N GLY A 563 26.20 6.48 -14.69
CA GLY A 563 25.60 5.63 -15.72
C GLY A 563 26.60 5.40 -16.84
N PHE A 564 27.38 4.33 -16.77
CA PHE A 564 28.06 3.60 -17.85
C PHE A 564 29.27 2.85 -17.29
N ARG A 565 29.06 1.59 -16.89
CA ARG A 565 30.09 0.56 -17.01
C ARG A 565 29.45 -0.75 -17.43
N ARG A 566 29.39 -0.96 -18.74
CA ARG A 566 29.49 -2.29 -19.35
C ARG A 566 30.88 -2.85 -19.05
N LYS A 567 30.94 -3.99 -18.38
CA LYS A 567 31.62 -5.16 -18.90
C LYS A 567 30.85 -6.39 -18.50
#